data_AF-A0A1M4Z0U8-F1
#
_entry.id   AF-A0A1M4Z0U8-F1
#
_cell.length_a   1.000
_cell.length_b   1.000
_cell.length_c   1.000
_cell.angle_alpha   90.00
_cell.angle_beta   90.00
_cell.angle_gamma   90.00
#
_symmetry.space_group_name_H-M   'P 1'
#
loop_
_entity.id
_entity.type
_entity.pdbx_description
1 polymer ?
#
loop_
_entity_poly.entity_id
_entity_poly.type
_entity_poly.pdbx_seq_one_letter_code
_entity_poly.pdbx_strand_id
1 'polypeptide(L)'
;MSVLSEEEKKKGAKSLLIIFIIMFGIYVLVWFIWSQYEKVLNEFKILPTLQIEKANWQNIYSNKEIIETNFGNVEINKIDETTFVIKYKDMEFKERAFRYFNVRELDNGILISFPSFFIRGIKNILITKDKTIEFYKVPTDLQDEYEIYFSEFLLGKFKKIEFSDLPKKLTENSTKKIKVKAKYTNFVLDGIDEFYKISENMYLFKDTNALSGFVEYYLVNAEEENIEEENYILRIFLVEK
;
A
#
# COMPACT_ATOMS: atom_id res chain seq x y z
N MET A 1 53.26 -24.29 39.01
CA MET A 1 52.39 -24.03 37.84
C MET A 1 52.76 -25.04 36.77
N SER A 2 51.87 -25.98 36.43
CA SER A 2 52.14 -26.92 35.34
C SER A 2 52.10 -26.17 34.01
N VAL A 3 53.24 -26.07 33.34
CA VAL A 3 53.31 -25.53 31.99
C VAL A 3 52.67 -26.59 31.08
N LEU A 4 51.50 -26.28 30.53
CA LEU A 4 50.83 -27.14 29.54
C LEU A 4 51.82 -27.51 28.44
N SER A 5 51.84 -28.78 28.06
CA SER A 5 52.68 -29.26 26.97
C SER A 5 52.30 -28.56 25.65
N GLU A 6 53.23 -28.46 24.70
CA GLU A 6 52.94 -27.82 23.41
C GLU A 6 51.78 -28.49 22.66
N GLU A 7 51.60 -29.80 22.83
CA GLU A 7 50.47 -30.54 22.25
C GLU A 7 49.13 -30.16 22.91
N GLU A 8 49.10 -29.99 24.23
CA GLU A 8 47.90 -29.53 24.93
C GLU A 8 47.55 -28.08 24.58
N LYS A 9 48.55 -27.22 24.38
CA LYS A 9 48.34 -25.86 23.88
C LYS A 9 47.76 -25.86 22.46
N LYS A 10 48.23 -26.73 21.57
CA LYS A 10 47.69 -26.88 20.20
C LYS A 10 46.27 -27.43 20.20
N LYS A 11 45.96 -28.41 21.06
CA LYS A 11 44.61 -28.94 21.24
C LYS A 11 43.65 -27.87 21.79
N GLY A 12 44.09 -27.12 22.80
CA GLY A 12 43.33 -25.98 23.35
C GLY A 12 43.06 -24.89 22.33
N ALA A 13 44.06 -24.51 21.52
CA ALA A 13 43.90 -23.54 20.44
C ALA A 13 42.92 -24.02 19.37
N LYS A 14 42.94 -25.31 19.01
CA LYS A 14 42.01 -25.90 18.04
C LYS A 14 40.57 -25.91 18.56
N SER A 15 40.36 -26.26 19.82
CA SER A 15 39.05 -26.20 20.47
C SER A 15 38.52 -24.77 20.58
N LEU A 16 39.37 -23.81 20.94
CA LEU A 16 39.02 -22.38 20.95
C LEU A 16 38.63 -21.87 19.57
N LEU A 17 39.35 -22.27 18.52
CA LEU A 17 39.03 -21.90 17.14
C LEU A 17 37.64 -22.42 16.72
N ILE A 18 37.32 -23.66 17.08
CA ILE A 18 36.01 -24.27 16.79
C ILE A 18 34.89 -23.51 17.52
N ILE A 19 35.08 -23.21 18.82
CA ILE A 19 34.10 -22.44 19.60
C ILE A 19 33.92 -21.04 19.00
N PHE A 20 35.01 -20.38 18.61
CA PHE A 20 34.99 -19.07 17.98
C PHE A 20 34.20 -19.08 16.67
N ILE A 21 34.42 -20.07 15.80
CA ILE A 21 33.70 -20.21 14.54
C ILE A 21 32.20 -20.39 14.78
N ILE A 22 31.80 -21.18 15.78
CA ILE A 22 30.39 -21.38 16.12
C ILE A 22 29.78 -20.07 16.64
N MET A 23 30.44 -19.38 17.56
CA MET A 23 29.98 -18.10 18.09
C MET A 23 29.86 -17.04 16.99
N PHE A 24 30.84 -16.98 16.09
CA PHE A 24 30.83 -16.08 14.95
C PHE A 24 29.70 -16.41 13.96
N GLY A 25 29.47 -17.69 13.68
CA GLY A 25 28.36 -18.15 12.85
C GLY A 25 26.99 -17.78 13.43
N ILE A 26 26.79 -17.98 14.74
CA ILE A 26 25.57 -17.57 15.44
C ILE A 26 25.40 -16.05 15.38
N TYR A 27 26.48 -15.29 15.62
CA TYR A 27 26.46 -13.83 15.51
C TYR A 27 26.04 -13.36 14.12
N VAL A 28 26.63 -13.92 13.05
CA VAL A 28 26.28 -13.57 11.67
C VAL A 28 24.83 -13.97 11.34
N LEU A 29 24.37 -15.13 11.81
CA LEU A 29 22.99 -15.58 11.60
C LEU A 29 21.99 -14.65 12.30
N VAL A 30 22.24 -14.30 13.57
CA VAL A 30 21.41 -13.36 14.33
C VAL A 30 21.45 -11.98 13.70
N TRP A 31 22.62 -11.49 13.30
CA TRP A 31 22.78 -10.21 12.60
C TRP A 31 22.05 -10.21 11.25
N PHE A 32 22.10 -11.31 10.49
CA PHE A 32 21.39 -11.44 9.23
C PHE A 32 19.87 -11.47 9.44
N ILE A 33 19.38 -12.27 10.39
CA ILE A 33 17.96 -12.31 10.75
C ILE A 33 17.49 -10.94 11.24
N TRP A 34 18.28 -10.27 12.08
CA TRP A 34 17.99 -8.92 12.55
C TRP A 34 18.03 -7.91 11.41
N SER A 35 18.98 -7.98 10.48
CA SER A 35 19.06 -7.10 9.32
C SER A 35 17.88 -7.30 8.37
N GLN A 36 17.42 -8.54 8.15
CA GLN A 36 16.21 -8.80 7.39
C GLN A 36 14.97 -8.31 8.15
N TYR A 37 14.89 -8.54 9.47
CA TYR A 37 13.81 -8.07 10.31
C TYR A 37 13.75 -6.55 10.39
N GLU A 38 14.89 -5.88 10.44
CA GLU A 38 15.06 -4.42 10.44
C GLU A 38 14.78 -3.83 9.06
N LYS A 39 15.13 -4.52 7.97
CA LYS A 39 14.73 -4.15 6.60
C LYS A 39 13.21 -4.27 6.42
N VAL A 40 12.61 -5.35 6.93
CA VAL A 40 11.15 -5.55 6.94
C VAL A 40 10.49 -4.49 7.82
N LEU A 41 10.98 -4.25 9.04
CA LEU A 41 10.50 -3.20 9.94
C LEU A 41 10.73 -1.81 9.36
N ASN A 42 11.81 -1.56 8.62
CA ASN A 42 12.04 -0.30 7.93
C ASN A 42 11.12 -0.15 6.73
N GLU A 43 10.82 -1.20 5.95
CA GLU A 43 9.76 -1.15 4.93
C GLU A 43 8.37 -0.90 5.58
N PHE A 44 8.12 -1.45 6.77
CA PHE A 44 6.91 -1.19 7.58
C PHE A 44 6.93 0.16 8.32
N LYS A 45 8.09 0.76 8.60
CA LYS A 45 8.27 2.12 9.13
C LYS A 45 8.24 3.17 8.02
N ILE A 46 8.73 2.82 6.83
CA ILE A 46 8.69 3.63 5.61
C ILE A 46 7.24 3.79 5.16
N LEU A 47 6.35 2.82 5.30
CA LEU A 47 4.91 3.04 5.03
C LEU A 47 4.28 4.21 5.82
N PRO A 48 4.59 4.43 7.12
CA PRO A 48 4.18 5.62 7.86
C PRO A 48 5.15 6.83 7.84
N THR A 49 6.45 6.69 7.51
CA THR A 49 7.36 7.83 7.26
C THR A 49 7.44 8.26 5.79
N LEU A 50 6.81 7.52 4.89
CA LEU A 50 6.22 8.05 3.66
C LEU A 50 5.05 8.93 4.09
N GLN A 51 5.39 10.05 4.72
CA GLN A 51 4.60 11.26 4.56
C GLN A 51 4.26 11.28 3.05
N ILE A 52 3.01 11.25 2.57
CA ILE A 52 1.93 12.20 2.90
C ILE A 52 2.51 13.61 3.10
N GLU A 53 3.67 13.88 2.48
CA GLU A 53 4.48 15.09 2.61
C GLU A 53 4.11 16.10 1.53
N LYS A 54 3.16 15.76 0.65
CA LYS A 54 2.93 16.51 -0.58
C LYS A 54 1.48 16.93 -0.86
N ALA A 55 0.49 16.60 -0.02
CA ALA A 55 -0.87 17.16 -0.18
C ALA A 55 -1.47 17.73 1.12
N ASN A 56 -2.62 18.42 1.00
CA ASN A 56 -3.34 19.06 2.12
C ASN A 56 -4.04 18.02 3.01
N TRP A 57 -3.29 17.27 3.80
CA TRP A 57 -3.82 16.22 4.69
C TRP A 57 -3.94 16.71 6.13
N GLN A 58 -5.02 16.32 6.82
CA GLN A 58 -5.06 16.35 8.28
C GLN A 58 -4.50 15.02 8.80
N ASN A 59 -3.20 15.04 9.12
CA ASN A 59 -2.46 13.87 9.57
C ASN A 59 -2.67 13.63 11.08
N ILE A 60 -3.10 12.43 11.45
CA ILE A 60 -3.23 12.01 12.85
C ILE A 60 -2.11 11.07 13.26
N TYR A 61 -1.46 11.40 14.38
CA TYR A 61 -0.54 10.57 15.13
C TYR A 61 -1.08 10.33 16.55
N SER A 62 -2.23 9.67 16.71
CA SER A 62 -2.89 9.73 18.02
C SER A 62 -3.58 8.46 18.51
N ASN A 63 -3.66 8.38 19.83
CA ASN A 63 -4.36 7.39 20.62
C ASN A 63 -5.83 7.80 20.90
N LYS A 64 -6.16 9.08 20.70
CA LYS A 64 -7.52 9.65 20.77
C LYS A 64 -7.51 11.03 20.11
N GLU A 65 -8.24 11.20 19.02
CA GLU A 65 -8.30 12.49 18.31
C GLU A 65 -9.67 12.69 17.67
N ILE A 66 -10.13 13.94 17.67
CA ILE A 66 -11.33 14.38 16.98
C ILE A 66 -10.88 15.34 15.90
N ILE A 67 -11.19 15.01 14.65
CA ILE A 67 -11.02 15.89 13.51
C ILE A 67 -12.34 16.54 13.19
N GLU A 68 -12.33 17.87 13.13
CA GLU A 68 -13.46 18.66 12.68
C GLU A 68 -13.38 18.85 11.17
N THR A 69 -14.45 18.46 10.46
CA THR A 69 -14.60 18.65 9.01
C THR A 69 -15.90 19.40 8.72
N ASN A 70 -16.05 19.99 7.54
CA ASN A 70 -17.27 20.63 7.06
C ASN A 70 -18.47 19.67 6.98
N PHE A 71 -18.23 18.35 6.95
CA PHE A 71 -19.28 17.33 6.85
C PHE A 71 -19.65 16.68 8.20
N GLY A 72 -18.87 16.95 9.24
CA GLY A 72 -19.03 16.41 10.60
C GLY A 72 -17.72 15.96 11.23
N ASN A 73 -17.77 15.57 12.50
CA ASN A 73 -16.56 15.18 13.22
C ASN A 73 -16.21 13.71 12.98
N VAL A 74 -14.92 13.45 12.71
CA VAL A 74 -14.34 12.10 12.69
C VAL A 74 -13.58 11.89 13.99
N GLU A 75 -13.99 10.92 14.79
CA GLU A 75 -13.33 10.58 16.05
C GLU A 75 -12.58 9.25 15.89
N ILE A 76 -11.29 9.23 16.22
CA ILE A 76 -10.45 8.02 16.19
C ILE A 76 -10.00 7.70 17.60
N ASN A 77 -10.49 6.57 18.13
CA ASN A 77 -10.24 6.09 19.48
C ASN A 77 -9.42 4.81 19.47
N LYS A 78 -8.28 4.78 20.14
CA LYS A 78 -7.51 3.54 20.31
C LYS A 78 -8.14 2.65 21.39
N ILE A 79 -8.38 1.38 21.06
CA ILE A 79 -8.87 0.36 22.01
C ILE A 79 -7.71 -0.45 22.57
N ASP A 80 -6.79 -0.90 21.72
CA ASP A 80 -5.61 -1.70 22.09
C ASP A 80 -4.37 -1.27 21.27
N GLU A 81 -3.26 -2.00 21.36
CA GLU A 81 -2.01 -1.65 20.67
C GLU A 81 -2.16 -1.42 19.15
N THR A 82 -3.06 -2.17 18.50
CA THR A 82 -3.25 -2.18 17.04
C THR A 82 -4.69 -1.96 16.59
N THR A 83 -5.64 -1.83 17.51
CA THR A 83 -7.07 -1.73 17.22
C THR A 83 -7.61 -0.34 17.55
N PHE A 84 -8.34 0.22 16.60
CA PHE A 84 -8.93 1.56 16.67
C PHE A 84 -10.42 1.50 16.34
N VAL A 85 -11.18 2.40 16.93
CA VAL A 85 -12.55 2.72 16.54
C VAL A 85 -12.54 4.06 15.83
N ILE A 86 -13.03 4.08 14.60
CA ILE A 86 -13.30 5.30 13.84
C ILE A 86 -14.81 5.55 13.92
N LYS A 87 -15.20 6.70 14.45
CA LYS A 87 -16.60 7.13 14.54
C LYS A 87 -16.85 8.32 13.65
N TYR A 88 -17.94 8.29 12.91
CA TYR A 88 -18.42 9.42 12.13
C TYR A 88 -19.94 9.37 12.08
N LYS A 89 -20.59 10.40 12.64
CA LYS A 89 -22.05 10.43 12.86
C LYS A 89 -22.51 9.16 13.59
N ASP A 90 -23.47 8.42 13.05
CA ASP A 90 -23.99 7.18 13.63
C ASP A 90 -23.19 5.93 13.21
N MET A 91 -22.10 6.09 12.45
CA MET A 91 -21.27 4.99 11.97
C MET A 91 -20.08 4.72 12.89
N GLU A 92 -19.80 3.43 13.12
CA GLU A 92 -18.66 2.97 13.90
C GLU A 92 -17.89 1.88 13.14
N PHE A 93 -16.60 2.10 12.92
CA PHE A 93 -15.69 1.16 12.25
C PHE A 93 -14.63 0.69 13.23
N LYS A 94 -14.52 -0.62 13.43
CA LYS A 94 -13.50 -1.22 14.29
C LYS A 94 -12.40 -1.83 13.42
N GLU A 95 -11.23 -1.21 13.45
CA GLU A 95 -10.17 -1.47 12.48
C GLU A 95 -8.85 -1.83 13.16
N ARG A 96 -8.14 -2.81 12.60
CA ARG A 96 -6.75 -3.08 12.95
C ARG A 96 -5.85 -2.25 12.05
N ALA A 97 -5.18 -1.28 12.63
CA ALA A 97 -4.39 -0.27 11.94
C ALA A 97 -3.13 0.10 12.72
N PHE A 98 -2.20 0.76 12.06
CA PHE A 98 -1.12 1.46 12.74
C PHE A 98 -1.63 2.82 13.25
N ARG A 99 -0.89 3.50 14.14
CA ARG A 99 -1.29 4.78 14.77
C ARG A 99 -1.38 5.99 13.81
N TYR A 100 -1.49 5.75 12.51
CA TYR A 100 -1.42 6.75 11.45
C TYR A 100 -2.73 6.71 10.66
N PHE A 101 -3.47 7.80 10.71
CA PHE A 101 -4.71 7.97 9.98
C PHE A 101 -4.68 9.30 9.25
N ASN A 102 -5.27 9.31 8.06
CA ASN A 102 -5.41 10.52 7.27
C ASN A 102 -6.87 10.70 6.93
N VAL A 103 -7.36 11.92 7.11
CA VAL A 103 -8.73 12.28 6.81
C VAL A 103 -8.73 13.40 5.80
N ARG A 104 -9.57 13.25 4.78
CA ARG A 104 -9.69 14.22 3.70
C ARG A 104 -11.15 14.49 3.37
N GLU A 105 -11.43 15.76 3.14
CA GLU A 105 -12.70 16.20 2.59
C GLU A 105 -12.70 16.10 1.06
N LEU A 106 -13.79 15.55 0.52
CA LEU A 106 -14.10 15.53 -0.90
C LEU A 106 -15.41 16.30 -1.11
N ASP A 107 -15.76 16.63 -2.35
CA ASP A 107 -16.95 17.45 -2.67
C ASP A 107 -18.27 16.97 -2.03
N ASN A 108 -18.39 15.68 -1.71
CA ASN A 108 -19.60 15.06 -1.18
C ASN A 108 -19.35 13.97 -0.13
N GLY A 109 -18.21 14.02 0.57
CA GLY A 109 -17.88 13.00 1.55
C GLY A 109 -16.53 13.19 2.22
N ILE A 110 -16.19 12.20 3.04
CA ILE A 110 -14.92 12.12 3.75
C ILE A 110 -14.23 10.82 3.34
N LEU A 111 -12.93 10.90 3.09
CA LEU A 111 -12.05 9.76 2.87
C LEU A 111 -11.13 9.59 4.08
N ILE A 112 -11.09 8.38 4.64
CA ILE A 112 -10.21 8.01 5.74
C ILE A 112 -9.24 6.94 5.26
N SER A 113 -7.94 7.23 5.28
CA SER A 113 -6.88 6.35 4.78
C SER A 113 -5.92 5.96 5.90
N PHE A 114 -5.65 4.67 6.07
CA PHE A 114 -4.70 4.16 7.07
C PHE A 114 -4.00 2.86 6.64
N PRO A 115 -2.77 2.62 7.08
CA PRO A 115 -2.08 1.35 6.81
C PRO A 115 -2.84 0.19 7.47
N SER A 116 -3.20 -0.82 6.68
CA SER A 116 -3.97 -1.98 7.15
C SER A 116 -3.06 -3.18 7.41
N PHE A 117 -3.44 -4.00 8.40
CA PHE A 117 -2.80 -5.31 8.62
C PHE A 117 -3.34 -6.41 7.70
N PHE A 118 -4.53 -6.21 7.11
CA PHE A 118 -5.23 -7.25 6.34
C PHE A 118 -4.57 -7.51 4.97
N ILE A 119 -4.05 -6.45 4.35
CA ILE A 119 -3.23 -6.50 3.15
C ILE A 119 -1.98 -5.66 3.37
N ARG A 120 -0.87 -5.98 2.70
CA ARG A 120 0.34 -5.14 2.70
C ARG A 120 0.07 -3.85 1.90
N GLY A 121 -0.68 -2.90 2.49
CA GLY A 121 -1.13 -1.68 1.83
C GLY A 121 -2.02 -0.78 2.70
N ILE A 122 -2.73 0.13 2.05
CA ILE A 122 -3.55 1.18 2.68
C ILE A 122 -5.02 0.78 2.57
N LYS A 123 -5.75 0.75 3.69
CA LYS A 123 -7.21 0.66 3.68
C LYS A 123 -7.78 2.08 3.62
N ASN A 124 -8.81 2.23 2.82
CA ASN A 124 -9.55 3.46 2.61
C ASN A 124 -11.01 3.22 2.97
N ILE A 125 -11.59 4.14 3.71
CA ILE A 125 -13.02 4.19 4.03
C ILE A 125 -13.56 5.50 3.46
N LEU A 126 -14.31 5.41 2.37
CA LEU A 126 -15.01 6.55 1.78
C LEU A 126 -16.43 6.59 2.33
N ILE A 127 -16.77 7.68 2.99
CA ILE A 127 -18.10 7.91 3.56
C ILE A 127 -18.75 9.09 2.84
N THR A 128 -19.87 8.83 2.16
CA THR A 128 -20.70 9.87 1.55
C THR A 128 -22.05 9.96 2.29
N LYS A 129 -22.95 10.84 1.82
CA LYS A 129 -24.31 10.93 2.37
C LYS A 129 -25.09 9.62 2.27
N ASP A 130 -24.86 8.85 1.21
CA ASP A 130 -25.74 7.75 0.82
C ASP A 130 -25.06 6.37 0.90
N LYS A 131 -23.72 6.32 1.03
CA LYS A 131 -22.98 5.06 1.04
C LYS A 131 -21.66 5.14 1.80
N THR A 132 -21.22 3.98 2.27
CA THR A 132 -19.88 3.75 2.79
C THR A 132 -19.20 2.71 1.91
N ILE A 133 -17.99 3.01 1.46
CA ILE A 133 -17.20 2.13 0.60
C ILE A 133 -15.85 1.85 1.25
N GLU A 134 -15.48 0.59 1.35
CA GLU A 134 -14.17 0.15 1.82
C GLU A 134 -13.35 -0.38 0.64
N PHE A 135 -12.15 0.16 0.45
CA PHE A 135 -11.23 -0.32 -0.58
C PHE A 135 -9.79 -0.32 -0.10
N TYR A 136 -9.01 -1.21 -0.70
CA TYR A 136 -7.64 -1.49 -0.32
C TYR A 136 -6.70 -1.14 -1.47
N LYS A 137 -5.65 -0.38 -1.17
CA LYS A 137 -4.63 0.04 -2.11
C LYS A 137 -3.32 -0.67 -1.77
N VAL A 138 -2.77 -1.42 -2.71
CA VAL A 138 -1.42 -1.98 -2.57
C VAL A 138 -0.48 -1.07 -3.38
N PRO A 139 0.34 -0.22 -2.73
CA PRO A 139 1.20 0.69 -3.46
C PRO A 139 2.32 -0.09 -4.16
N THR A 140 2.40 0.07 -5.48
CA THR A 140 3.57 -0.29 -6.29
C THR A 140 4.47 0.93 -6.56
N ASP A 141 3.94 2.16 -6.42
CA ASP A 141 4.68 3.42 -6.40
C ASP A 141 3.92 4.52 -5.60
N LEU A 142 4.62 5.60 -5.24
CA LEU A 142 4.30 6.56 -4.17
C LEU A 142 3.81 7.93 -4.67
N GLN A 143 2.84 7.97 -5.58
CA GLN A 143 2.19 9.23 -5.97
C GLN A 143 0.89 9.49 -5.18
N ASP A 144 0.70 10.76 -4.79
CA ASP A 144 -0.14 11.23 -3.65
C ASP A 144 -1.60 11.59 -4.02
N GLU A 145 -2.13 11.10 -5.15
CA GLU A 145 -3.44 11.55 -5.65
C GLU A 145 -4.39 10.43 -6.12
N TYR A 146 -3.90 9.19 -6.23
CA TYR A 146 -4.71 8.09 -6.75
C TYR A 146 -5.94 7.75 -5.92
N GLU A 147 -5.90 7.98 -4.61
CA GLU A 147 -7.06 7.78 -3.73
C GLU A 147 -8.16 8.78 -4.01
N ILE A 148 -7.80 9.99 -4.45
CA ILE A 148 -8.74 11.02 -4.92
C ILE A 148 -9.35 10.55 -6.23
N TYR A 149 -8.52 10.22 -7.22
CA TYR A 149 -8.97 9.78 -8.54
C TYR A 149 -9.86 8.55 -8.45
N PHE A 150 -9.54 7.58 -7.59
CA PHE A 150 -10.40 6.42 -7.38
C PHE A 150 -11.68 6.75 -6.60
N SER A 151 -11.61 7.64 -5.60
CA SER A 151 -12.81 8.10 -4.88
C SER A 151 -13.77 8.84 -5.80
N GLU A 152 -13.26 9.73 -6.65
CA GLU A 152 -14.04 10.41 -7.69
C GLU A 152 -14.67 9.43 -8.69
N PHE A 153 -13.98 8.33 -8.98
CA PHE A 153 -14.51 7.27 -9.82
C PHE A 153 -15.67 6.56 -9.16
N LEU A 154 -15.54 6.20 -7.89
CA LEU A 154 -16.62 5.62 -7.11
C LEU A 154 -17.83 6.56 -6.97
N LEU A 155 -17.62 7.87 -7.12
CA LEU A 155 -18.68 8.88 -7.16
C LEU A 155 -19.36 9.03 -8.53
N GLY A 156 -18.95 8.25 -9.53
CA GLY A 156 -19.55 8.23 -10.87
C GLY A 156 -19.11 9.40 -11.76
N LYS A 157 -18.00 10.07 -11.43
CA LYS A 157 -17.54 11.26 -12.17
C LYS A 157 -16.84 10.94 -13.51
N PHE A 158 -16.63 9.67 -13.87
CA PHE A 158 -15.84 9.32 -15.07
C PHE A 158 -16.61 8.55 -16.14
N LYS A 159 -16.16 8.76 -17.37
CA LYS A 159 -16.75 8.19 -18.58
C LYS A 159 -16.11 6.83 -18.92
N LYS A 160 -16.95 5.82 -19.13
CA LYS A 160 -16.54 4.53 -19.72
C LYS A 160 -16.05 4.75 -21.15
N ILE A 161 -14.94 4.13 -21.52
CA ILE A 161 -14.35 4.20 -22.86
C ILE A 161 -14.25 2.80 -23.48
N GLU A 162 -14.03 2.75 -24.79
CA GLU A 162 -13.77 1.50 -25.49
C GLU A 162 -12.28 1.16 -25.50
N PHE A 163 -11.94 -0.11 -25.72
CA PHE A 163 -10.53 -0.54 -25.80
C PHE A 163 -9.76 0.18 -26.92
N SER A 164 -10.45 0.52 -28.01
CA SER A 164 -9.89 1.30 -29.13
C SER A 164 -9.51 2.73 -28.78
N ASP A 165 -10.06 3.27 -27.68
CA ASP A 165 -9.76 4.63 -27.21
C ASP A 165 -8.48 4.67 -26.37
N LEU A 166 -7.90 3.51 -26.04
CA LEU A 166 -6.66 3.42 -25.28
C LEU A 166 -5.44 3.74 -26.16
N PRO A 167 -4.41 4.40 -25.60
CA PRO A 167 -3.15 4.63 -26.30
C PRO A 167 -2.54 3.32 -26.81
N LYS A 168 -2.01 3.33 -28.03
CA LYS A 168 -1.36 2.15 -28.65
C LYS A 168 -0.19 1.61 -27.84
N LYS A 169 0.44 2.42 -26.99
CA LYS A 169 1.51 1.99 -26.08
C LYS A 169 0.99 1.06 -24.98
N LEU A 170 -0.27 1.25 -24.55
CA LEU A 170 -0.91 0.40 -23.54
C LEU A 170 -1.54 -0.85 -24.14
N THR A 171 -1.81 -0.90 -25.44
CA THR A 171 -2.52 -2.01 -26.08
C THR A 171 -1.59 -2.84 -26.95
N GLU A 172 -1.85 -4.16 -27.03
CA GLU A 172 -1.20 -5.04 -27.99
C GLU A 172 -2.21 -5.46 -29.06
N ASN A 173 -1.80 -5.36 -30.32
CA ASN A 173 -2.64 -5.63 -31.50
C ASN A 173 -3.52 -6.88 -31.28
N SER A 174 -4.84 -6.65 -31.41
CA SER A 174 -5.94 -7.63 -31.46
C SER A 174 -6.21 -8.52 -30.25
N THR A 175 -5.51 -8.36 -29.13
CA THR A 175 -5.86 -9.01 -27.86
C THR A 175 -6.22 -7.95 -26.84
N LYS A 176 -7.31 -8.12 -26.06
CA LYS A 176 -7.71 -7.18 -24.98
C LYS A 176 -6.72 -7.25 -23.80
N LYS A 177 -5.45 -7.00 -24.09
CA LYS A 177 -4.34 -7.06 -23.17
C LYS A 177 -3.79 -5.66 -22.98
N ILE A 178 -3.63 -5.28 -21.72
CA ILE A 178 -3.07 -3.99 -21.36
C ILE A 178 -1.63 -4.21 -20.89
N LYS A 179 -0.68 -3.60 -21.60
CA LYS A 179 0.73 -3.59 -21.23
C LYS A 179 0.98 -2.43 -20.28
N VAL A 180 1.36 -2.75 -19.07
CA VAL A 180 1.75 -1.76 -18.07
C VAL A 180 3.23 -1.94 -17.79
N LYS A 181 4.00 -0.87 -17.99
CA LYS A 181 5.44 -0.86 -17.75
C LYS A 181 5.71 0.03 -16.56
N ALA A 182 6.00 -0.52 -15.38
CA ALA A 182 6.32 0.27 -14.20
C ALA A 182 7.81 0.16 -13.88
N LYS A 183 8.35 1.17 -13.18
CA LYS A 183 9.78 1.37 -12.86
C LYS A 183 10.59 0.11 -12.51
N TYR A 184 9.96 -0.85 -11.84
CA TYR A 184 10.61 -2.05 -11.33
C TYR A 184 10.14 -3.34 -12.00
N THR A 185 9.09 -3.29 -12.84
CA THR A 185 8.43 -4.49 -13.35
C THR A 185 7.43 -4.17 -14.46
N ASN A 186 7.37 -5.06 -15.44
CA ASN A 186 6.40 -4.99 -16.54
C ASN A 186 5.31 -6.04 -16.29
N PHE A 187 4.05 -5.64 -16.46
CA PHE A 187 2.89 -6.50 -16.31
C PHE A 187 2.03 -6.48 -17.57
N VAL A 188 1.32 -7.59 -17.77
CA VAL A 188 0.26 -7.68 -18.76
C VAL A 188 -1.03 -7.96 -18.00
N LEU A 189 -1.99 -7.04 -18.07
CA LEU A 189 -3.33 -7.27 -17.59
C LEU A 189 -4.11 -7.96 -18.71
N ASP A 190 -4.66 -9.13 -18.41
CA ASP A 190 -5.51 -9.91 -19.31
C ASP A 190 -6.90 -10.05 -18.67
N GLY A 191 -7.94 -10.29 -19.47
CA GLY A 191 -9.30 -10.47 -18.96
C GLY A 191 -9.96 -9.18 -18.42
N ILE A 192 -9.47 -8.00 -18.82
CA ILE A 192 -10.09 -6.71 -18.47
C ILE A 192 -11.27 -6.42 -19.42
N ASP A 193 -12.43 -6.19 -18.82
CA ASP A 193 -13.67 -5.97 -19.57
C ASP A 193 -14.17 -4.52 -19.53
N GLU A 194 -13.78 -3.73 -18.53
CA GLU A 194 -14.21 -2.33 -18.39
C GLU A 194 -13.02 -1.36 -18.29
N PHE A 195 -13.11 -0.27 -19.06
CA PHE A 195 -12.08 0.75 -19.19
C PHE A 195 -12.71 2.13 -18.94
N TYR A 196 -12.04 2.98 -18.16
CA TYR A 196 -12.49 4.33 -17.85
C TYR A 196 -11.34 5.32 -18.06
N LYS A 197 -11.65 6.49 -18.62
CA LYS A 197 -10.70 7.60 -18.69
C LYS A 197 -10.94 8.53 -17.50
N ILE A 198 -9.91 8.69 -16.67
CA ILE A 198 -9.95 9.42 -15.40
C ILE A 198 -9.41 10.84 -15.58
N SER A 199 -8.30 10.98 -16.32
CA SER A 199 -7.73 12.28 -16.71
C SER A 199 -7.15 12.18 -18.13
N GLU A 200 -6.45 13.22 -18.59
CA GLU A 200 -5.84 13.26 -19.93
C GLU A 200 -5.02 11.99 -20.24
N ASN A 201 -4.22 11.54 -19.27
CA ASN A 201 -3.29 10.43 -19.39
C ASN A 201 -3.59 9.27 -18.42
N MET A 202 -4.63 9.37 -17.58
CA MET A 202 -4.92 8.36 -16.57
C MET A 202 -6.14 7.50 -16.90
N TYR A 203 -6.00 6.20 -16.73
CA TYR A 203 -6.98 5.18 -17.11
C TYR A 203 -7.23 4.20 -15.98
N LEU A 204 -8.48 3.84 -15.72
CA LEU A 204 -8.86 2.81 -14.75
C LEU A 204 -9.38 1.58 -15.49
N PHE A 205 -8.87 0.42 -15.11
CA PHE A 205 -9.23 -0.88 -15.64
C PHE A 205 -9.88 -1.72 -14.55
N LYS A 206 -11.01 -2.35 -14.84
CA LYS A 206 -11.69 -3.25 -13.91
C LYS A 206 -11.54 -4.69 -14.37
N ASP A 207 -11.03 -5.53 -13.48
CA ASP A 207 -11.03 -6.97 -13.66
C ASP A 207 -12.28 -7.56 -13.00
N THR A 208 -13.14 -8.11 -13.84
CA THR A 208 -14.42 -8.73 -13.49
C THR A 208 -14.30 -10.23 -13.19
N ASN A 209 -13.12 -10.82 -13.41
CA ASN A 209 -12.87 -12.26 -13.28
C ASN A 209 -12.20 -12.65 -11.96
N ALA A 210 -12.07 -11.72 -11.00
CA ALA A 210 -11.44 -11.98 -9.71
C ALA A 210 -12.21 -13.09 -8.96
N LEU A 211 -11.55 -14.23 -8.74
CA LEU A 211 -12.06 -15.43 -8.03
C LEU A 211 -12.30 -15.21 -6.52
N SER A 212 -12.21 -13.98 -6.05
CA SER A 212 -12.26 -13.60 -4.65
C SER A 212 -13.40 -12.60 -4.46
N GLY A 213 -13.98 -12.49 -3.26
CA GLY A 213 -15.07 -11.55 -2.96
C GLY A 213 -14.67 -10.06 -3.00
N PHE A 214 -13.79 -9.69 -3.94
CA PHE A 214 -13.24 -8.37 -4.17
C PHE A 214 -13.32 -8.08 -5.67
N VAL A 215 -13.63 -6.83 -6.02
CA VAL A 215 -13.47 -6.34 -7.39
C VAL A 215 -12.10 -5.70 -7.51
N GLU A 216 -11.33 -6.11 -8.50
CA GLU A 216 -9.98 -5.59 -8.72
C GLU A 216 -10.00 -4.45 -9.75
N TYR A 217 -9.31 -3.37 -9.42
CA TYR A 217 -9.10 -2.24 -10.31
C TYR A 217 -7.62 -1.94 -10.49
N TYR A 218 -7.26 -1.47 -11.68
CA TYR A 218 -5.90 -1.05 -12.02
C TYR A 218 -5.96 0.37 -12.56
N LEU A 219 -5.40 1.33 -11.83
CA LEU A 219 -5.25 2.70 -12.28
C LEU A 219 -3.87 2.86 -12.93
N VAL A 220 -3.83 3.35 -14.17
CA VAL A 220 -2.62 3.46 -14.98
C VAL A 220 -2.45 4.87 -15.51
N ASN A 221 -1.29 5.48 -15.27
CA ASN A 221 -0.89 6.73 -15.93
C ASN A 221 -0.05 6.40 -17.17
N ALA A 222 -0.43 6.95 -18.32
CA ALA A 222 0.17 6.74 -19.63
C ALA A 222 0.69 8.05 -20.26
N GLU A 223 1.28 8.93 -19.45
CA GLU A 223 1.91 10.16 -19.91
C GLU A 223 2.93 9.91 -21.03
N GLU A 224 2.77 10.62 -22.15
CA GLU A 224 3.55 10.37 -23.37
C GLU A 224 4.94 11.04 -23.38
N GLU A 225 5.14 12.10 -22.60
CA GLU A 225 6.35 12.95 -22.63
C GLU A 225 7.48 12.47 -21.71
N ASN A 226 7.17 11.59 -20.74
CA ASN A 226 8.14 11.20 -19.72
C ASN A 226 8.80 9.85 -20.07
N ILE A 227 9.78 9.90 -20.97
CA ILE A 227 10.54 8.73 -21.47
C ILE A 227 11.29 7.99 -20.34
N GLU A 228 11.54 8.65 -19.21
CA GLU A 228 12.23 8.09 -18.04
C GLU A 228 11.28 7.58 -16.93
N GLU A 229 9.99 7.93 -16.97
CA GLU A 229 8.99 7.55 -15.97
C GLU A 229 7.95 6.60 -16.59
N GLU A 230 8.30 5.32 -16.54
CA GLU A 230 7.52 4.18 -17.02
C GLU A 230 6.06 4.19 -16.48
N ASN A 231 5.05 3.86 -17.30
CA ASN A 231 3.63 3.73 -16.93
C ASN A 231 3.39 3.20 -15.49
N TYR A 232 2.86 4.06 -14.61
CA TYR A 232 2.57 3.68 -13.22
C TYR A 232 1.32 2.82 -13.11
N ILE A 233 1.31 1.82 -12.22
CA ILE A 233 0.13 0.99 -11.92
C ILE A 233 -0.24 1.11 -10.45
N LEU A 234 -1.53 1.17 -10.16
CA LEU A 234 -2.06 0.98 -8.81
C LEU A 234 -3.13 -0.11 -8.83
N ARG A 235 -2.89 -1.19 -8.09
CA ARG A 235 -3.88 -2.26 -7.89
C ARG A 235 -4.75 -1.93 -6.66
N ILE A 236 -6.06 -1.90 -6.87
CA ILE A 236 -7.06 -1.57 -5.86
C ILE A 236 -8.02 -2.75 -5.74
N PHE A 237 -8.27 -3.20 -4.51
CA PHE A 237 -9.26 -4.22 -4.21
C PHE A 237 -10.45 -3.56 -3.51
N LEU A 238 -11.59 -3.56 -4.18
CA LEU A 238 -12.84 -3.05 -3.64
C LEU A 238 -13.60 -4.19 -2.96
N VAL A 239 -13.99 -4.01 -1.69
CA VAL A 239 -14.92 -4.93 -1.02
C VAL A 239 -16.32 -4.41 -1.24
N GLU A 240 -17.08 -5.09 -2.07
CA GLU A 240 -18.52 -4.86 -2.15
C GLU A 240 -19.18 -5.62 -0.98
N LYS A 241 -19.83 -4.88 -0.06
CA LYS A 241 -20.65 -5.43 1.02
C LYS A 241 -22.12 -5.40 0.64
#